data_AF-A0A839J5D0-F1
#
_entry.id   AF-A0A839J5D0-F1
#
_cell.length_a   1.000
_cell.length_b   1.000
_cell.length_c   1.000
_cell.angle_alpha   90.00
_cell.angle_beta   90.00
_cell.angle_gamma   90.00
#
_symmetry.space_group_name_H-M   'P 1'
#
loop_
_entity.id
_entity.type
_entity.pdbx_description
1 polymer ?
#
loop_
_entity_poly.entity_id
_entity_poly.type
_entity_poly.pdbx_seq_one_letter_code
_entity_poly.pdbx_strand_id
1 'polypeptide(L)'
;WPKAAAKITDDLDVLLAFFEFPAEHWVHLRTTNPIESTFATLRLRQRVTKGPGSRAAGIAMAFKLLESAQARWRAVNAPHLVALVRAGARFKKGRLVERPAESATDEQAA
;
A
#
# COMPACT_ATOMS: atom_id res chain seq x y z
N TRP A 1 -17.01 15.05 -17.69
CA TRP A 1 -16.70 13.61 -17.62
C TRP A 1 -17.60 12.91 -16.57
N PRO A 2 -18.90 12.70 -16.85
CA PRO A 2 -19.85 12.21 -15.86
C PRO A 2 -19.48 10.82 -15.29
N LYS A 3 -19.01 9.90 -16.14
CA LYS A 3 -18.56 8.57 -15.70
C LYS A 3 -17.33 8.60 -14.79
N ALA A 4 -16.42 9.55 -15.00
CA ALA A 4 -15.23 9.70 -14.15
C ALA A 4 -15.61 10.26 -12.78
N ALA A 5 -16.54 11.22 -12.72
CA ALA A 5 -17.06 11.74 -11.47
C ALA A 5 -17.77 10.65 -10.67
N ALA A 6 -18.64 9.86 -11.31
CA ALA A 6 -19.31 8.72 -10.68
C ALA A 6 -18.32 7.74 -10.05
N LYS A 7 -17.21 7.41 -10.74
CA LYS A 7 -16.18 6.53 -10.18
C LYS A 7 -15.51 7.06 -8.91
N ILE A 8 -15.39 8.36 -8.75
CA ILE A 8 -14.80 8.95 -7.55
C ILE A 8 -15.83 9.00 -6.42
N THR A 9 -17.08 9.32 -6.73
CA THR A 9 -18.15 9.45 -5.72
C THR A 9 -18.61 8.09 -5.20
N ASP A 10 -18.71 7.09 -6.08
CA ASP A 10 -19.28 5.78 -5.75
C ASP A 10 -18.28 4.91 -4.97
N ASP A 11 -16.97 5.07 -5.22
CA ASP A 11 -15.89 4.27 -4.64
C ASP A 11 -15.11 5.03 -3.54
N LEU A 12 -15.72 6.03 -2.90
CA LEU A 12 -15.05 6.95 -1.97
C LEU A 12 -14.44 6.25 -0.75
N ASP A 13 -15.13 5.24 -0.21
CA ASP A 13 -14.66 4.43 0.93
C ASP A 13 -13.34 3.72 0.61
N VAL A 14 -13.23 3.13 -0.58
CA VAL A 14 -12.01 2.47 -1.07
C VAL A 14 -10.90 3.49 -1.30
N LEU A 15 -11.22 4.63 -1.93
CA LEU A 15 -10.25 5.68 -2.24
C LEU A 15 -9.68 6.35 -0.99
N LEU A 16 -10.43 6.36 0.11
CA LEU A 16 -10.04 6.98 1.37
C LEU A 16 -9.49 6.00 2.42
N ALA A 17 -9.45 4.69 2.12
CA ALA A 17 -8.95 3.66 3.03
C ALA A 17 -7.50 3.91 3.51
N PHE A 18 -6.69 4.65 2.74
CA PHE A 18 -5.33 5.00 3.16
C PHE A 18 -5.26 5.81 4.47
N PHE A 19 -6.35 6.49 4.89
CA PHE A 19 -6.42 7.20 6.17
C PHE A 19 -6.41 6.26 7.40
N GLU A 20 -6.64 4.97 7.20
CA GLU A 20 -6.54 3.91 8.22
C GLU A 20 -5.10 3.42 8.43
N PHE A 21 -4.13 3.99 7.72
CA PHE A 21 -2.71 3.70 7.82
C PHE A 21 -1.92 4.92 8.31
N PRO A 22 -0.71 4.74 8.87
CA PRO A 22 0.13 5.84 9.36
C PRO A 22 0.28 6.98 8.35
N ALA A 23 0.23 8.23 8.83
CA ALA A 23 0.35 9.41 7.98
C ALA A 23 1.66 9.46 7.18
N GLU A 24 2.72 8.92 7.76
CA GLU A 24 4.04 8.78 7.17
C GLU A 24 4.00 7.92 5.89
N HIS A 25 3.08 6.95 5.82
CA HIS A 25 2.96 6.02 4.69
C HIS A 25 2.14 6.60 3.52
N TRP A 26 1.37 7.67 3.73
CA TRP A 26 0.44 8.19 2.72
C TRP A 26 1.09 8.65 1.42
N VAL A 27 2.34 9.11 1.47
CA VAL A 27 3.07 9.48 0.25
C VAL A 27 3.30 8.27 -0.66
N HIS A 28 3.42 7.08 -0.08
CA HIS A 28 3.63 5.83 -0.81
C HIS A 28 2.31 5.18 -1.21
N LEU A 29 1.25 5.31 -0.40
CA LEU A 29 -0.08 4.74 -0.67
C LEU A 29 -0.89 5.51 -1.71
N ARG A 30 -0.68 6.82 -1.84
CA ARG A 30 -1.42 7.68 -2.79
C ARG A 30 -0.83 7.70 -4.21
N THR A 31 0.20 6.90 -4.46
CA THR A 31 0.85 6.80 -5.77
C THR A 31 0.84 5.35 -6.24
N THR A 32 0.75 5.17 -7.55
CA THR A 32 0.88 3.87 -8.20
C THR A 32 2.35 3.51 -8.46
N ASN A 33 3.32 4.39 -8.17
CA ASN A 33 4.74 4.18 -8.44
C ASN A 33 5.31 2.86 -7.91
N PRO A 34 5.01 2.39 -6.66
CA PRO A 34 5.48 1.09 -6.18
C PRO A 34 5.04 -0.09 -7.07
N ILE A 35 3.91 0.05 -7.77
CA ILE A 35 3.40 -0.94 -8.72
C ILE A 35 3.97 -0.64 -10.12
N GLU A 36 3.76 0.56 -10.64
CA GLU A 36 4.10 0.88 -12.03
C GLU A 36 5.60 0.81 -12.33
N SER A 37 6.45 1.26 -11.39
CA SER A 37 7.90 1.23 -11.56
C SER A 37 8.45 -0.19 -11.64
N THR A 38 7.92 -1.11 -10.84
CA THR A 38 8.36 -2.52 -10.84
C THR A 38 7.95 -3.22 -12.13
N PHE A 39 6.75 -2.94 -12.65
CA PHE A 39 6.28 -3.49 -13.92
C PHE A 39 6.88 -2.80 -15.16
N ALA A 40 7.46 -1.60 -15.04
CA ALA A 40 8.07 -0.90 -16.16
C ALA A 40 9.20 -1.72 -16.81
N THR A 41 10.07 -2.34 -16.01
CA THR A 41 11.16 -3.19 -16.49
C THR A 41 10.64 -4.45 -17.19
N LEU A 42 9.55 -5.04 -16.67
CA LEU A 42 8.91 -6.20 -17.29
C LEU A 42 8.37 -5.88 -18.67
N ARG A 43 7.62 -4.78 -18.80
CA ARG A 43 7.07 -4.32 -20.09
C ARG A 43 8.16 -3.99 -21.09
N LEU A 44 9.25 -3.35 -20.63
CA LEU A 44 10.40 -3.07 -21.47
C LEU A 44 11.01 -4.37 -22.01
N ARG A 45 11.29 -5.35 -21.15
CA ARG A 45 11.89 -6.61 -21.56
C ARG A 45 10.97 -7.40 -22.50
N GLN A 46 9.69 -7.48 -22.18
CA GLN A 46 8.70 -8.16 -23.01
C GLN A 46 8.64 -7.55 -24.42
N ARG A 47 8.74 -6.22 -24.54
CA ARG A 47 8.76 -5.52 -25.83
C ARG A 47 10.03 -5.87 -26.64
N VAL A 48 11.19 -5.86 -25.99
CA VAL A 48 12.48 -6.16 -26.64
C VAL A 48 12.55 -7.62 -27.09
N THR A 49 12.11 -8.58 -26.27
CA THR A 49 12.16 -10.00 -26.60
C THR A 49 11.00 -10.47 -27.49
N LYS A 50 10.06 -9.56 -27.84
CA LYS A 50 8.82 -9.87 -28.57
C LYS A 50 8.00 -10.97 -27.89
N GLY A 51 7.92 -10.89 -26.56
CA GLY A 51 7.25 -11.88 -25.73
C GLY A 51 8.19 -12.93 -25.13
N PRO A 52 7.68 -13.81 -24.26
CA PRO A 52 8.49 -14.78 -23.53
C PRO A 52 8.66 -16.13 -24.22
N GLY A 53 8.03 -16.37 -25.38
CA GLY A 53 8.04 -17.67 -26.08
C GLY A 53 7.19 -18.77 -25.44
N SER A 54 7.03 -18.76 -24.10
CA SER A 54 6.08 -19.62 -23.38
C SER A 54 5.61 -18.97 -22.08
N ARG A 55 4.51 -19.47 -21.51
CA ARG A 55 4.00 -19.00 -20.20
C ARG A 55 5.03 -19.20 -19.08
N ALA A 56 5.67 -20.38 -19.04
CA ALA A 56 6.67 -20.70 -18.03
C ALA A 56 7.87 -19.75 -18.11
N ALA A 57 8.37 -19.48 -19.32
CA ALA A 57 9.46 -18.52 -19.54
C ALA A 57 9.05 -17.09 -19.14
N GLY A 58 7.80 -16.71 -19.35
CA GLY A 58 7.29 -15.38 -18.96
C GLY A 58 7.25 -15.20 -17.45
N ILE A 59 6.80 -16.20 -16.72
CA ILE A 59 6.79 -16.19 -15.25
C ILE A 59 8.22 -16.16 -14.71
N ALA A 60 9.12 -16.99 -15.25
CA ALA A 60 10.53 -17.00 -14.84
C ALA A 60 11.21 -15.65 -15.09
N MET A 61 10.96 -15.03 -16.25
CA MET A 61 11.45 -13.69 -16.57
C MET A 61 10.93 -12.64 -15.59
N ALA A 62 9.62 -12.65 -15.30
CA ALA A 62 9.02 -11.73 -14.36
C ALA A 62 9.60 -11.87 -12.95
N PHE A 63 9.72 -13.11 -12.48
CA PHE A 63 10.33 -13.43 -11.19
C PHE A 63 11.76 -12.88 -11.09
N LYS A 64 12.63 -13.17 -12.07
CA LYS A 64 14.03 -12.74 -12.02
C LYS A 64 14.22 -11.23 -12.14
N LEU A 65 13.38 -10.55 -12.90
CA LEU A 65 13.41 -9.09 -12.99
C LEU A 65 12.91 -8.42 -11.71
N LEU A 66 11.85 -8.95 -11.08
CA LEU A 66 11.38 -8.48 -9.78
C LEU A 66 12.42 -8.75 -8.67
N GLU A 67 13.02 -9.95 -8.68
CA GLU A 67 14.09 -10.34 -7.74
C GLU A 67 15.31 -9.40 -7.85
N SER A 68 15.65 -8.96 -9.07
CA SER A 68 16.72 -7.99 -9.30
C SER A 68 16.35 -6.56 -8.90
N ALA A 69 15.07 -6.18 -9.06
CA ALA A 69 14.58 -4.85 -8.72
C ALA A 69 14.50 -4.65 -7.20
N GLN A 70 14.12 -5.69 -6.45
CA GLN A 70 13.88 -5.59 -5.01
C GLN A 70 15.10 -5.08 -4.22
N ALA A 71 16.32 -5.40 -4.68
CA ALA A 71 17.56 -5.00 -4.03
C ALA A 71 17.79 -3.48 -4.00
N ARG A 72 17.07 -2.72 -4.84
CA ARG A 72 17.16 -1.26 -4.92
C ARG A 72 15.93 -0.55 -4.39
N TRP A 73 14.94 -1.28 -3.85
CA TRP A 73 13.73 -0.65 -3.36
C TRP A 73 14.00 0.17 -2.11
N ARG A 74 13.49 1.40 -2.14
CA ARG A 74 13.52 2.28 -0.99
C ARG A 74 12.51 1.78 0.04
N ALA A 75 12.90 1.76 1.31
CA ALA A 75 11.98 1.49 2.41
C ALA A 75 10.86 2.55 2.49
N VAL A 76 9.70 2.16 2.99
CA VAL A 76 8.63 3.10 3.34
C VAL A 76 9.11 4.09 4.40
N ASN A 77 8.50 5.28 4.44
CA ASN A 77 8.80 6.22 5.52
C ASN A 77 8.36 5.62 6.87
N ALA A 78 9.08 5.90 7.95
CA ALA A 78 8.85 5.30 9.27
C ALA A 78 8.64 3.76 9.21
N PRO A 79 9.65 2.96 8.81
CA PRO A 79 9.53 1.51 8.67
C PRO A 79 9.10 0.78 9.95
N HIS A 80 9.45 1.33 11.12
CA HIS A 80 9.10 0.75 12.42
C HIS A 80 7.56 0.67 12.62
N LEU A 81 6.78 1.56 12.00
CA LEU A 81 5.31 1.54 12.08
C LEU A 81 4.68 0.38 11.29
N VAL A 82 5.41 -0.25 10.36
CA VAL A 82 4.92 -1.43 9.62
C VAL A 82 4.60 -2.58 10.57
N ALA A 83 5.33 -2.71 11.69
CA ALA A 83 5.03 -3.72 12.70
C ALA A 83 3.65 -3.50 13.33
N LEU A 84 3.27 -2.26 13.61
CA LEU A 84 1.94 -1.90 14.15
C LEU A 84 0.83 -2.17 13.15
N VAL A 85 1.04 -1.81 11.88
CA VAL A 85 0.11 -2.12 10.78
C VAL A 85 -0.09 -3.63 10.67
N ARG A 86 0.99 -4.41 10.69
CA ARG A 86 0.94 -5.88 10.63
C ARG A 86 0.25 -6.50 11.85
N ALA A 87 0.37 -5.88 13.02
CA ALA A 87 -0.31 -6.28 14.24
C ALA A 87 -1.80 -5.89 14.27
N GLY A 88 -2.31 -5.21 13.22
CA GLY A 88 -3.71 -4.80 13.15
C GLY A 88 -4.05 -3.57 14.00
N ALA A 89 -3.07 -2.75 14.37
CA ALA A 89 -3.30 -1.52 15.09
C ALA A 89 -4.23 -0.59 14.30
N ARG A 90 -5.14 0.10 15.01
CA ARG A 90 -6.10 1.02 14.39
C ARG A 90 -5.50 2.42 14.28
N PHE A 91 -5.54 2.99 13.08
CA PHE A 91 -5.22 4.39 12.87
C PHE A 91 -6.47 5.15 12.44
N LYS A 92 -6.64 6.35 12.98
CA LYS A 92 -7.70 7.28 12.58
C LYS A 92 -7.05 8.53 12.02
N LYS A 93 -7.27 8.81 10.73
CA LYS A 93 -6.59 9.91 10.00
C LYS A 93 -5.07 9.83 10.18
N GLY A 94 -4.52 8.61 10.12
CA GLY A 94 -3.09 8.32 10.19
C GLY A 94 -2.43 8.49 11.55
N ARG A 95 -3.21 8.69 12.63
CA ARG A 95 -2.72 8.65 14.01
C ARG A 95 -3.14 7.36 14.68
N LEU A 96 -2.20 6.75 15.42
CA LEU A 96 -2.48 5.56 16.21
C LEU A 96 -3.55 5.87 17.24
N VAL A 97 -4.59 5.05 17.30
CA VAL A 97 -5.59 5.10 18.35
C VAL A 97 -5.12 4.19 19.46
N GLU A 98 -4.61 4.77 20.55
CA GLU A 98 -4.37 4.01 21.76
C GLU A 98 -5.71 3.53 22.33
N ARG A 99 -5.73 2.32 22.89
CA ARG A 99 -6.90 1.85 23.64
C ARG A 99 -7.14 2.89 24.74
N PRO A 100 -8.36 3.44 24.90
CA PRO A 100 -8.64 4.28 26.05
C PRO A 100 -8.32 3.43 27.29
N ALA A 101 -7.41 3.92 28.14
CA ALA A 101 -7.33 3.38 29.49
C ALA A 101 -8.75 3.38 30.03
N GLU A 102 -9.18 2.26 30.62
CA GLU A 102 -10.37 2.25 31.47
C GLU A 102 -10.16 3.39 32.46
N SER A 103 -10.81 4.52 32.22
CA SER A 103 -10.91 5.58 33.20
C SER A 103 -11.72 4.95 34.33
N ALA A 104 -11.01 4.55 35.38
CA ALA A 104 -11.58 4.33 36.70
C ALA A 104 -12.45 5.55 36.99
N THR A 105 -13.75 5.39 36.76
CA THR A 105 -14.72 6.40 37.14
C THR A 105 -15.07 6.00 38.54
N ASP A 106 -14.55 6.77 39.50
CA ASP A 106 -14.89 6.71 40.91
C ASP A 106 -16.41 6.54 41.06
N GLU A 107 -16.80 5.42 41.65
CA GLU A 107 -18.16 5.19 42.13
C GLU A 107 -18.30 5.97 43.46
N GLN A 108 -18.45 7.29 43.35
CA GLN A 108 -19.03 8.11 44.40
C GLN A 108 -20.50 8.31 44.07
N ALA A 109 -21.32 7.40 44.58
CA ALA A 109 -22.76 7.52 44.63
C ALA A 109 -23.25 7.34 46.08
N ALA A 110 -23.79 8.44 46.60
CA ALA A 110 -24.75 8.61 47.71
C ALA A 110 -24.30 8.25 49.14
#